data_AF-A0A2P4XV58-F1
#
_entry.id   AF-A0A2P4XV58-F1
#
_cell.length_a   1.000
_cell.length_b   1.000
_cell.length_c   1.000
_cell.angle_alpha   90.00
_cell.angle_beta   90.00
_cell.angle_gamma   90.00
#
_symmetry.space_group_name_H-M   'P 1'
#
loop_
_entity.id
_entity.type
_entity.pdbx_description
1 polymer ?
#
loop_
_entity_poly.entity_id
_entity_poly.type
_entity_poly.pdbx_seq_one_letter_code
_entity_poly.pdbx_strand_id
1 'polypeptide(L)'
;MEENREVSPLNYDLHEPDDFEEFLMSLSGRSGGKPGRSVYDSMRSSLFHLYRGYGQTMSPEFAGNLTLFFKGLKRDVARRNHNAGVKLTEGKEPLSFSVLRHFCATFLKHNDTEYVFAHTFLLLSWKHGINPLRWDGDALAILFGHMKNDQDGTRSRDARHIYANPFISEICPVLSLAIYGAVLGLSNSKIFPGGNQYDRFSKILKRVMETEEMKEILANEGLVASDIGTHSARKGYATFVSSCSNEGPSAAAICIRGGWTLPGSQLQLFNKLVKCCKAYWQSFLSVVSPPRNVNDARISSNGLPLSTLFEQTAVYRPELDSVARM
;
A
#
# COMPACT_ATOMS: atom_id res chain seq x y z
N MET A 1 -25.45 -14.97 -10.14
CA MET A 1 -25.79 -16.39 -9.89
C MET A 1 -26.77 -16.36 -8.74
N GLU A 2 -28.04 -16.61 -9.00
CA GLU A 2 -28.97 -16.96 -7.93
C GLU A 2 -28.56 -18.35 -7.44
N GLU A 3 -28.07 -18.41 -6.21
CA GLU A 3 -27.76 -19.68 -5.54
C GLU A 3 -29.09 -20.42 -5.38
N ASN A 4 -29.26 -21.56 -6.06
CA ASN A 4 -30.45 -22.37 -5.92
C ASN A 4 -30.43 -23.01 -4.51
N ARG A 5 -31.12 -22.38 -3.56
CA ARG A 5 -31.08 -22.74 -2.13
C ARG A 5 -31.77 -24.07 -1.79
N GLU A 6 -32.42 -24.71 -2.75
CA GLU A 6 -33.21 -25.92 -2.51
C GLU A 6 -32.37 -27.20 -2.49
N VAL A 7 -31.19 -27.22 -3.13
CA VAL A 7 -30.32 -28.40 -3.18
C VAL A 7 -28.94 -28.05 -2.66
N SER A 8 -28.63 -28.52 -1.45
CA SER A 8 -27.28 -28.38 -0.89
C SER A 8 -26.27 -29.17 -1.74
N PRO A 9 -25.12 -28.56 -2.09
CA PRO A 9 -24.02 -29.26 -2.75
C PRO A 9 -23.23 -30.18 -1.80
N LEU A 10 -23.48 -30.12 -0.49
CA LEU A 10 -22.86 -30.97 0.52
C LEU A 10 -23.90 -31.77 1.28
N ASN A 11 -23.56 -33.01 1.61
CA ASN A 11 -24.33 -33.80 2.56
C ASN A 11 -23.77 -33.60 3.96
N TYR A 12 -24.31 -32.63 4.70
CA TYR A 12 -23.80 -32.22 6.00
C TYR A 12 -23.85 -33.31 7.08
N ASP A 13 -24.68 -34.34 6.90
CA ASP A 13 -24.80 -35.46 7.86
C ASP A 13 -23.75 -36.55 7.66
N LEU A 14 -23.05 -36.56 6.51
CA LEU A 14 -22.05 -37.57 6.15
C LEU A 14 -20.61 -37.04 6.09
N HIS A 15 -20.40 -35.74 6.27
CA HIS A 15 -19.09 -35.13 6.10
C HIS A 15 -18.32 -35.00 7.42
N GLU A 16 -17.17 -35.67 7.47
CA GLU A 16 -16.21 -35.55 8.57
C GLU A 16 -15.19 -34.43 8.28
N PRO A 17 -14.50 -33.89 9.30
CA PRO A 17 -13.43 -32.91 9.11
C PRO A 17 -12.39 -33.38 8.09
N ASP A 18 -12.05 -34.66 8.15
CA ASP A 18 -11.00 -35.31 7.36
C ASP A 18 -11.27 -35.25 5.85
N ASP A 19 -12.53 -35.32 5.42
CA ASP A 19 -12.92 -35.22 4.00
C ASP A 19 -12.49 -33.86 3.41
N PHE A 20 -12.65 -32.81 4.22
CA PHE A 20 -12.28 -31.46 3.81
C PHE A 20 -10.77 -31.24 3.91
N GLU A 21 -10.10 -31.88 4.88
CA GLU A 21 -8.64 -31.90 4.95
C GLU A 21 -8.03 -32.55 3.71
N GLU A 22 -8.57 -33.71 3.30
CA GLU A 22 -8.13 -34.43 2.10
C GLU A 22 -8.32 -33.58 0.83
N PHE A 23 -9.49 -32.96 0.68
CA PHE A 23 -9.74 -32.01 -0.41
C PHE A 23 -8.70 -30.87 -0.42
N LEU A 24 -8.42 -30.27 0.73
CA LEU A 24 -7.45 -29.17 0.81
C LEU A 24 -6.00 -29.62 0.53
N MET A 25 -5.66 -30.87 0.86
CA MET A 25 -4.37 -31.46 0.56
C MET A 25 -4.23 -31.87 -0.91
N SER A 26 -5.34 -32.17 -1.60
CA SER A 26 -5.36 -32.46 -3.04
C SER A 26 -5.20 -31.21 -3.91
N LEU A 27 -5.47 -30.01 -3.36
CA LEU A 27 -5.29 -28.75 -4.08
C LEU A 27 -3.84 -28.56 -4.52
N SER A 28 -3.67 -28.28 -5.81
CA SER A 28 -2.40 -27.89 -6.42
C SER A 28 -2.60 -26.68 -7.34
N GLY A 29 -1.58 -25.83 -7.41
CA GLY A 29 -1.53 -24.72 -8.36
C GLY A 29 -1.32 -25.24 -9.79
N ARG A 30 -1.56 -24.37 -10.79
CA ARG A 30 -1.36 -24.71 -12.22
C ARG A 30 0.03 -25.24 -12.57
N SER A 31 1.04 -24.92 -11.74
CA SER A 31 2.42 -25.38 -11.89
C SER A 31 2.75 -26.64 -11.07
N GLY A 32 1.75 -27.31 -10.48
CA GLY A 32 1.92 -28.48 -9.61
C GLY A 32 2.35 -28.17 -8.17
N GLY A 33 2.58 -26.90 -7.83
CA GLY A 33 2.98 -26.48 -6.47
C GLY A 33 1.81 -26.46 -5.49
N LYS A 34 2.10 -26.64 -4.19
CA LYS A 34 1.08 -26.51 -3.13
C LYS A 34 0.54 -25.06 -3.04
N PRO A 35 -0.76 -24.84 -2.76
CA PRO A 35 -1.35 -23.51 -2.66
C PRO A 35 -0.70 -22.61 -1.60
N GLY A 36 -0.85 -21.30 -1.81
CA GLY A 36 -0.47 -20.27 -0.86
C GLY A 36 -1.51 -20.07 0.25
N ARG A 37 -1.12 -19.34 1.29
CA ARG A 37 -1.95 -19.06 2.47
C ARG A 37 -3.33 -18.47 2.12
N SER A 38 -3.37 -17.52 1.18
CA SER A 38 -4.60 -16.83 0.79
C SER A 38 -5.65 -17.76 0.18
N VAL A 39 -5.22 -18.81 -0.52
CA VAL A 39 -6.13 -19.81 -1.10
C VAL A 39 -6.80 -20.60 0.02
N TYR A 40 -6.02 -21.08 1.00
CA TYR A 40 -6.57 -21.77 2.16
C TYR A 40 -7.53 -20.89 2.98
N ASP A 41 -7.20 -19.61 3.18
CA ASP A 41 -8.10 -18.66 3.85
C ASP A 41 -9.41 -18.43 3.08
N SER A 42 -9.33 -18.41 1.75
CA SER A 42 -10.51 -18.31 0.88
C SER A 42 -11.37 -19.56 0.97
N MET A 43 -10.77 -20.76 0.88
CA MET A 43 -11.48 -22.03 1.00
C MET A 43 -12.17 -22.19 2.36
N ARG A 44 -11.48 -21.82 3.45
CA ARG A 44 -12.08 -21.75 4.78
C ARG A 44 -13.32 -20.84 4.75
N SER A 45 -13.17 -19.62 4.26
CA SER A 45 -14.26 -18.63 4.26
C SER A 45 -15.45 -19.13 3.42
N SER A 46 -15.20 -19.76 2.28
CA SER A 46 -16.23 -20.35 1.43
C SER A 46 -16.98 -21.49 2.11
N LEU A 47 -16.28 -22.37 2.85
CA LEU A 47 -16.94 -23.46 3.59
C LEU A 47 -17.88 -22.90 4.67
N PHE A 48 -17.43 -21.90 5.44
CA PHE A 48 -18.28 -21.24 6.44
C PHE A 48 -19.45 -20.50 5.80
N HIS A 49 -19.25 -19.88 4.63
CA HIS A 49 -20.31 -19.25 3.87
C HIS A 49 -21.37 -20.28 3.43
N LEU A 50 -20.94 -21.44 2.98
CA LEU A 50 -21.82 -22.51 2.53
C LEU A 50 -22.72 -23.03 3.66
N TYR A 51 -22.14 -23.34 4.82
CA TYR A 51 -22.94 -23.74 6.01
C TYR A 51 -23.99 -22.68 6.36
N ARG A 52 -23.59 -21.40 6.41
CA ARG A 52 -24.53 -20.29 6.69
C ARG A 52 -25.60 -20.12 5.62
N GLY A 53 -25.23 -20.28 4.35
CA GLY A 53 -26.13 -20.10 3.20
C GLY A 53 -27.28 -21.13 3.17
N TYR A 54 -27.02 -22.35 3.65
CA TYR A 54 -28.00 -23.42 3.76
C TYR A 54 -28.62 -23.55 5.16
N GLY A 55 -28.41 -22.57 6.05
CA GLY A 55 -28.99 -22.56 7.40
C GLY A 55 -28.44 -23.62 8.34
N GLN A 56 -27.29 -24.22 8.00
CA GLN A 56 -26.65 -25.27 8.78
C GLN A 56 -25.63 -24.69 9.77
N THR A 57 -25.52 -25.31 10.94
CA THR A 57 -24.53 -24.95 11.97
C THR A 57 -23.49 -26.04 12.09
N MET A 58 -22.21 -25.67 11.94
CA MET A 58 -21.10 -26.57 12.27
C MET A 58 -21.13 -26.92 13.76
N SER A 59 -20.86 -28.18 14.11
CA SER A 59 -20.66 -28.55 15.50
C SER A 59 -19.42 -27.81 16.08
N PRO A 60 -19.41 -27.50 17.39
CA PRO A 60 -18.26 -26.84 18.02
C PRO A 60 -16.95 -27.62 17.87
N GLU A 61 -17.04 -28.95 17.91
CA GLU A 61 -15.90 -29.87 17.72
C GLU A 61 -15.35 -29.78 16.29
N PHE A 62 -16.22 -29.90 15.28
CA PHE A 62 -15.85 -29.77 13.87
C PHE A 62 -15.17 -28.42 13.59
N ALA A 63 -15.77 -27.33 14.06
CA ALA A 63 -15.21 -25.99 13.90
C ALA A 63 -13.84 -25.82 14.61
N GLY A 64 -13.66 -26.49 15.76
CA GLY A 64 -12.41 -26.54 16.51
C GLY A 64 -11.31 -27.27 15.76
N ASN A 65 -11.58 -28.48 15.28
CA ASN A 65 -10.65 -29.32 14.51
C ASN A 65 -10.22 -28.60 13.23
N LEU A 66 -11.18 -28.07 12.48
CA LEU A 66 -10.91 -27.30 11.27
C LEU A 66 -10.03 -26.06 11.56
N THR A 67 -10.26 -25.37 12.68
CA THR A 67 -9.42 -24.23 13.08
C THR A 67 -7.99 -24.64 13.39
N LEU A 68 -7.78 -25.78 14.07
CA LEU A 68 -6.46 -26.33 14.35
C LEU A 68 -5.74 -26.74 13.06
N PHE A 69 -6.43 -27.43 12.16
CA PHE A 69 -5.91 -27.84 10.86
C PHE A 69 -5.43 -26.64 10.03
N PHE A 70 -6.28 -25.62 9.85
CA PHE A 70 -5.89 -24.40 9.13
C PHE A 70 -4.71 -23.67 9.79
N LYS A 71 -4.59 -23.72 11.12
CA LYS A 71 -3.45 -23.17 11.83
C LYS A 71 -2.17 -23.96 11.53
N GLY A 72 -2.25 -25.28 11.44
CA GLY A 72 -1.17 -26.17 10.98
C GLY A 72 -0.73 -25.85 9.55
N LEU A 73 -1.66 -25.87 8.59
CA LEU A 73 -1.41 -25.53 7.19
C LEU A 73 -0.71 -24.18 7.03
N LYS A 74 -1.15 -23.15 7.76
CA LYS A 74 -0.51 -21.82 7.73
C LYS A 74 0.94 -21.83 8.20
N ARG A 75 1.26 -22.60 9.26
CA ARG A 75 2.64 -22.75 9.75
C ARG A 75 3.49 -23.48 8.72
N ASP A 76 2.94 -24.50 8.07
CA ASP A 76 3.67 -25.25 7.05
C ASP A 76 3.94 -24.41 5.81
N VAL A 77 2.98 -23.59 5.35
CA VAL A 77 3.19 -22.61 4.29
C VAL A 77 4.28 -21.60 4.70
N ALA A 78 4.23 -21.07 5.92
CA ALA A 78 5.22 -20.11 6.40
C ALA A 78 6.63 -20.73 6.46
N ARG A 79 6.76 -21.97 6.95
CA ARG A 79 8.03 -22.71 6.97
C ARG A 79 8.55 -22.99 5.56
N ARG A 80 7.68 -23.41 4.64
CA ARG A 80 8.04 -23.60 3.22
C ARG A 80 8.56 -22.31 2.59
N ASN A 81 7.86 -21.19 2.80
CA ASN A 81 8.27 -19.89 2.27
C ASN A 81 9.61 -19.43 2.85
N HIS A 82 9.82 -19.62 4.17
CA HIS A 82 11.09 -19.32 4.82
C HIS A 82 12.25 -20.14 4.24
N ASN A 83 12.08 -21.46 4.14
CA ASN A 83 13.12 -22.36 3.65
C ASN A 83 13.44 -22.13 2.16
N ALA A 84 12.44 -21.75 1.37
CA ALA A 84 12.61 -21.44 -0.05
C ALA A 84 13.21 -20.04 -0.29
N GLY A 85 13.50 -19.26 0.75
CA GLY A 85 14.00 -17.88 0.63
C GLY A 85 13.02 -16.95 -0.08
N VAL A 86 11.75 -17.34 -0.20
CA VAL A 86 10.73 -16.55 -0.88
C VAL A 86 10.40 -15.34 -0.03
N LYS A 87 10.20 -14.21 -0.69
CA LYS A 87 9.79 -12.95 -0.08
C LYS A 87 8.71 -13.16 0.99
N LEU A 88 9.06 -12.85 2.23
CA LEU A 88 8.21 -13.08 3.41
C LEU A 88 7.07 -12.06 3.52
N THR A 89 7.17 -10.93 2.82
CA THR A 89 6.12 -9.91 2.75
C THR A 89 5.13 -10.24 1.64
N GLU A 90 3.85 -10.39 2.01
CA GLU A 90 2.80 -10.66 1.04
C GLU A 90 2.43 -9.39 0.24
N GLY A 91 2.39 -9.52 -1.09
CA GLY A 91 1.91 -8.51 -2.03
C GLY A 91 2.97 -7.58 -2.60
N LYS A 92 2.48 -6.51 -3.26
CA LYS A 92 3.32 -5.50 -3.93
C LYS A 92 4.04 -4.59 -2.92
N GLU A 93 5.25 -4.14 -3.23
CA GLU A 93 5.97 -3.17 -2.40
C GLU A 93 5.34 -1.78 -2.50
N PRO A 94 5.51 -0.92 -1.47
CA PRO A 94 5.22 0.50 -1.60
C PRO A 94 6.08 1.10 -2.72
N LEU A 95 5.43 1.82 -3.62
CA LEU A 95 6.15 2.62 -4.61
C LEU A 95 6.84 3.77 -3.86
N SER A 96 8.15 4.00 -4.03
CA SER A 96 8.84 5.10 -3.34
C SER A 96 8.51 6.44 -4.00
N PHE A 97 8.74 7.56 -3.29
CA PHE A 97 8.48 8.89 -3.84
C PHE A 97 9.36 9.20 -5.06
N SER A 98 10.63 8.75 -5.03
CA SER A 98 11.57 8.85 -6.14
C SER A 98 11.05 8.10 -7.38
N VAL A 99 10.66 6.83 -7.22
CA VAL A 99 10.15 6.02 -8.34
C VAL A 99 8.82 6.56 -8.87
N LEU A 100 7.93 7.05 -8.00
CA LEU A 100 6.69 7.73 -8.42
C LEU A 100 7.00 8.91 -9.35
N ARG A 101 7.92 9.78 -8.94
CA ARG A 101 8.30 10.97 -9.71
C ARG A 101 8.84 10.57 -11.09
N HIS A 102 9.68 9.54 -11.15
CA HIS A 102 10.21 9.00 -12.40
C HIS A 102 9.11 8.46 -13.30
N PHE A 103 8.19 7.62 -12.80
CA PHE A 103 7.04 7.16 -13.61
C PHE A 103 6.24 8.33 -14.16
N CYS A 104 5.95 9.33 -13.32
CA CYS A 104 5.20 10.50 -13.74
C CYS A 104 5.91 11.30 -14.83
N ALA A 105 7.21 11.54 -14.67
CA ALA A 105 8.02 12.22 -15.68
C ALA A 105 8.08 11.42 -16.99
N THR A 106 8.29 10.10 -16.91
CA THR A 106 8.32 9.22 -18.09
C THR A 106 6.99 9.25 -18.84
N PHE A 107 5.85 9.18 -18.13
CA PHE A 107 4.54 9.25 -18.78
C PHE A 107 4.31 10.58 -19.52
N LEU A 108 4.77 11.70 -18.96
CA LEU A 108 4.65 13.02 -19.60
C LEU A 108 5.58 13.20 -20.81
N LYS A 109 6.66 12.42 -20.92
CA LYS A 109 7.56 12.43 -22.09
C LYS A 109 6.99 11.68 -23.29
N HIS A 110 6.02 10.78 -23.09
CA HIS A 110 5.40 10.04 -24.18
C HIS A 110 4.34 10.88 -24.91
N ASN A 111 4.30 10.74 -26.24
CA ASN A 111 3.34 11.47 -27.08
C ASN A 111 1.96 10.78 -27.15
N ASP A 112 1.83 9.53 -26.73
CA ASP A 112 0.55 8.81 -26.83
C ASP A 112 -0.40 9.16 -25.67
N THR A 113 -1.66 9.37 -26.01
CA THR A 113 -2.71 9.78 -25.05
C THR A 113 -2.97 8.74 -23.95
N GLU A 114 -2.57 7.48 -24.15
CA GLU A 114 -2.67 6.45 -23.11
C GLU A 114 -1.74 6.73 -21.91
N TYR A 115 -0.62 7.41 -22.12
CA TYR A 115 0.28 7.79 -21.03
C TYR A 115 -0.25 8.99 -20.24
N VAL A 116 -1.01 9.88 -20.88
CA VAL A 116 -1.80 10.91 -20.17
C VAL A 116 -2.79 10.26 -19.22
N PHE A 117 -3.52 9.24 -19.69
CA PHE A 117 -4.36 8.42 -18.81
C PHE A 117 -3.56 7.79 -17.66
N ALA A 118 -2.43 7.14 -17.95
CA ALA A 118 -1.64 6.46 -16.93
C ALA A 118 -1.07 7.41 -15.87
N HIS A 119 -0.65 8.61 -16.29
CA HIS A 119 -0.19 9.69 -15.42
C HIS A 119 -1.26 10.12 -14.43
N THR A 120 -2.44 10.49 -14.92
CA THR A 120 -3.56 10.91 -14.08
C THR A 120 -4.08 9.77 -13.21
N PHE A 121 -4.17 8.57 -13.76
CA PHE A 121 -4.58 7.39 -13.02
C PHE A 121 -3.62 7.08 -11.85
N LEU A 122 -2.30 7.16 -12.08
CA LEU A 122 -1.30 6.91 -11.04
C LEU A 122 -1.37 7.95 -9.93
N LEU A 123 -1.43 9.25 -10.27
CA LEU A 123 -1.45 10.32 -9.27
C LEU A 123 -2.73 10.31 -8.44
N LEU A 124 -3.88 10.11 -9.09
CA LEU A 124 -5.14 9.97 -8.38
C LEU A 124 -5.11 8.72 -7.48
N SER A 125 -4.59 7.58 -7.96
CA SER A 125 -4.48 6.33 -7.20
C SER A 125 -3.47 6.38 -6.04
N TRP A 126 -2.42 7.20 -6.17
CA TRP A 126 -1.41 7.41 -5.14
C TRP A 126 -2.01 8.20 -3.98
N LYS A 127 -2.59 9.37 -4.27
CA LYS A 127 -3.13 10.25 -3.23
C LYS A 127 -4.45 9.71 -2.69
N HIS A 128 -5.34 9.16 -3.53
CA HIS A 128 -6.71 8.77 -3.17
C HIS A 128 -7.29 7.63 -4.06
N GLY A 129 -8.58 7.32 -3.89
CA GLY A 129 -9.30 6.41 -4.80
C GLY A 129 -9.84 7.15 -6.02
N ILE A 130 -10.15 6.43 -7.10
CA ILE A 130 -10.73 6.96 -8.33
C ILE A 130 -12.23 7.11 -8.11
N ASN A 131 -12.68 8.26 -7.63
CA ASN A 131 -14.07 8.55 -7.31
C ASN A 131 -14.47 9.94 -7.83
N PRO A 132 -15.78 10.23 -7.94
CA PRO A 132 -16.25 11.50 -8.46
C PRO A 132 -15.61 12.70 -7.75
N LEU A 133 -15.18 13.66 -8.56
CA LEU A 133 -14.47 14.86 -8.12
C LEU A 133 -15.44 16.04 -8.07
N ARG A 134 -15.27 16.90 -7.06
CA ARG A 134 -15.96 18.18 -6.92
C ARG A 134 -14.94 19.26 -6.58
N TRP A 135 -15.19 20.50 -6.96
CA TRP A 135 -14.43 21.63 -6.41
C TRP A 135 -15.00 22.05 -5.06
N ASP A 136 -14.14 22.24 -4.07
CA ASP A 136 -14.47 22.71 -2.74
C ASP A 136 -13.48 23.80 -2.33
N GLY A 137 -13.87 25.06 -2.53
CA GLY A 137 -12.96 26.20 -2.38
C GLY A 137 -11.77 26.12 -3.34
N ASP A 138 -10.55 26.12 -2.79
CA ASP A 138 -9.28 26.07 -3.50
C ASP A 138 -8.77 24.63 -3.73
N ALA A 139 -9.54 23.62 -3.33
CA ALA A 139 -9.16 22.22 -3.41
C ALA A 139 -10.10 21.39 -4.27
N LEU A 140 -9.53 20.35 -4.88
CA LEU A 140 -10.30 19.29 -5.51
C LEU A 140 -10.71 18.28 -4.42
N ALA A 141 -12.00 18.02 -4.28
CA ALA A 141 -12.56 17.17 -3.25
C ALA A 141 -13.08 15.85 -3.84
N ILE A 142 -12.73 14.73 -3.20
CA ILE A 142 -13.26 13.41 -3.52
C ILE A 142 -14.27 12.98 -2.47
N LEU A 143 -15.50 12.73 -2.92
CA LEU A 143 -16.57 12.18 -2.09
C LEU A 143 -16.69 10.67 -2.35
N PHE A 144 -16.64 9.89 -1.27
CA PHE A 144 -16.82 8.45 -1.33
C PHE A 144 -18.28 8.14 -0.99
N GLY A 145 -19.06 7.70 -1.98
CA GLY A 145 -20.45 7.27 -1.74
C GLY A 145 -20.54 5.94 -0.98
N HIS A 146 -19.51 5.11 -1.12
CA HIS A 146 -19.36 3.83 -0.42
C HIS A 146 -17.88 3.61 -0.11
N MET A 147 -17.57 3.13 1.10
CA MET A 147 -16.19 2.87 1.52
C MET A 147 -16.04 1.43 2.00
N LYS A 148 -14.90 0.80 1.66
CA LYS A 148 -14.67 -0.61 2.01
C LYS A 148 -14.75 -0.87 3.53
N ASN A 149 -14.38 0.11 4.34
CA ASN A 149 -14.40 0.06 5.81
C ASN A 149 -15.68 0.65 6.43
N ASP A 150 -16.66 1.05 5.62
CA ASP A 150 -17.99 1.50 6.02
C ASP A 150 -19.01 0.97 5.00
N GLN A 151 -19.19 -0.36 5.03
CA GLN A 151 -20.07 -1.07 4.09
C GLN A 151 -21.53 -0.64 4.25
N ASP A 152 -21.92 -0.31 5.50
CA ASP A 152 -23.27 0.10 5.87
C ASP A 152 -23.51 1.61 5.66
N GLY A 153 -22.47 2.37 5.31
CA GLY A 153 -22.56 3.80 4.96
C GLY A 153 -22.97 4.71 6.13
N THR A 154 -22.68 4.30 7.36
CA THR A 154 -23.13 4.97 8.59
C THR A 154 -22.22 6.13 9.01
N ARG A 155 -21.02 6.23 8.45
CA ARG A 155 -20.06 7.28 8.81
C ARG A 155 -20.29 8.54 8.00
N SER A 156 -19.90 9.68 8.58
CA SER A 156 -19.82 10.95 7.86
C SER A 156 -18.99 10.80 6.59
N ARG A 157 -19.53 11.29 5.48
CA ARG A 157 -18.89 11.25 4.16
C ARG A 157 -17.94 12.43 4.03
N ASP A 158 -16.87 12.41 4.82
CA ASP A 158 -15.89 13.48 4.79
C ASP A 158 -15.17 13.49 3.44
N ALA A 159 -15.19 14.65 2.79
CA ALA A 159 -14.51 14.85 1.53
C ALA A 159 -13.00 14.71 1.71
N ARG A 160 -12.33 14.08 0.75
CA ARG A 160 -10.87 14.03 0.71
C ARG A 160 -10.34 15.08 -0.24
N HIS A 161 -9.73 16.12 0.32
CA HIS A 161 -9.17 17.22 -0.46
C HIS A 161 -7.82 16.85 -1.10
N ILE A 162 -7.65 17.32 -2.32
CA ILE A 162 -6.49 17.21 -3.19
C ILE A 162 -6.11 18.62 -3.58
N TYR A 163 -4.87 18.99 -3.27
CA TYR A 163 -4.33 20.30 -3.56
C TYR A 163 -3.42 20.25 -4.79
N ALA A 164 -3.32 21.39 -5.47
CA ALA A 164 -2.31 21.59 -6.50
C ALA A 164 -0.91 21.56 -5.88
N ASN A 165 0.06 21.06 -6.64
CA ASN A 165 1.47 21.13 -6.30
C ASN A 165 2.18 22.01 -7.33
N PRO A 166 2.43 23.30 -7.04
CA PRO A 166 3.09 24.20 -8.00
C PRO A 166 4.60 23.96 -8.11
N PHE A 167 5.22 23.29 -7.14
CA PHE A 167 6.68 23.13 -7.09
C PHE A 167 7.19 21.93 -7.91
N ILE A 168 6.39 20.87 -8.01
CA ILE A 168 6.74 19.65 -8.73
C ILE A 168 5.56 19.30 -9.62
N SER A 169 5.58 19.86 -10.83
CA SER A 169 4.48 19.81 -11.78
C SER A 169 4.20 18.38 -12.26
N GLU A 170 5.23 17.55 -12.39
CA GLU A 170 5.10 16.15 -12.81
C GLU A 170 4.28 15.31 -11.83
N ILE A 171 4.21 15.67 -10.55
CA ILE A 171 3.38 14.97 -9.56
C ILE A 171 2.16 15.77 -9.11
N CYS A 172 1.84 16.87 -9.80
CA CYS A 172 0.70 17.70 -9.46
C CYS A 172 -0.61 17.03 -9.94
N PRO A 173 -1.48 16.56 -9.03
CA PRO A 173 -2.69 15.85 -9.42
C PRO A 173 -3.70 16.76 -10.13
N VAL A 174 -3.78 18.05 -9.75
CA VAL A 174 -4.66 19.03 -10.38
C VAL A 174 -4.20 19.34 -11.80
N LEU A 175 -2.90 19.56 -12.01
CA LEU A 175 -2.33 19.77 -13.35
C LEU A 175 -2.51 18.53 -14.22
N SER A 176 -2.22 17.35 -13.68
CA SER A 176 -2.42 16.08 -14.38
C SER A 176 -3.87 15.90 -14.86
N LEU A 177 -4.85 16.20 -13.99
CA LEU A 177 -6.26 16.13 -14.34
C LEU A 177 -6.64 17.17 -15.41
N ALA A 178 -6.07 18.38 -15.35
CA ALA A 178 -6.29 19.41 -16.36
C ALA A 178 -5.77 18.97 -17.74
N ILE A 179 -4.56 18.39 -17.79
CA ILE A 179 -3.99 17.82 -19.02
C ILE A 179 -4.88 16.69 -19.54
N TYR A 180 -5.31 15.78 -18.67
CA TYR A 180 -6.23 14.71 -19.04
C TYR A 180 -7.53 15.23 -19.65
N GLY A 181 -8.16 16.22 -19.00
CA GLY A 181 -9.40 16.83 -19.50
C GLY A 181 -9.21 17.55 -20.83
N ALA A 182 -8.07 18.19 -21.04
CA ALA A 182 -7.76 18.87 -22.31
C ALA A 182 -7.51 17.89 -23.47
N VAL A 183 -6.86 16.75 -23.20
CA VAL A 183 -6.46 15.78 -24.24
C VAL A 183 -7.53 14.73 -24.52
N LEU A 184 -8.19 14.22 -23.47
CA LEU A 184 -9.12 13.09 -23.55
C LEU A 184 -10.58 13.46 -23.25
N GLY A 185 -10.83 14.66 -22.74
CA GLY A 185 -12.15 15.09 -22.27
C GLY A 185 -12.53 14.51 -20.91
N LEU A 186 -13.47 15.17 -20.24
CA LEU A 186 -14.07 14.69 -18.99
C LEU A 186 -15.55 14.38 -19.22
N SER A 187 -16.04 13.30 -18.62
CA SER A 187 -17.47 12.96 -18.63
C SER A 187 -18.10 13.26 -17.26
N ASN A 188 -19.41 13.54 -17.25
CA ASN A 188 -20.17 13.79 -16.03
C ASN A 188 -20.38 12.54 -15.16
N SER A 189 -20.12 11.34 -15.69
CA SER A 189 -20.37 10.07 -14.99
C SER A 189 -19.13 9.47 -14.33
N LYS A 190 -18.04 9.38 -15.10
CA LYS A 190 -16.77 8.73 -14.71
C LYS A 190 -15.61 9.55 -15.24
N ILE A 191 -14.56 9.69 -14.42
CA ILE A 191 -13.32 10.36 -14.82
C ILE A 191 -12.67 9.60 -15.98
N PHE A 192 -12.60 8.28 -15.87
CA PHE A 192 -12.01 7.42 -16.90
C PHE A 192 -13.10 6.61 -17.60
N PRO A 193 -13.26 6.75 -18.94
CA PRO A 193 -14.27 6.01 -19.69
C PRO A 193 -13.90 4.53 -19.84
N GLY A 194 -14.91 3.67 -19.94
CA GLY A 194 -14.76 2.23 -20.10
C GLY A 194 -14.65 1.44 -18.79
N GLY A 195 -14.38 0.13 -18.91
CA GLY A 195 -14.19 -0.81 -17.80
C GLY A 195 -12.72 -1.18 -17.57
N ASN A 196 -12.45 -1.87 -16.45
CA ASN A 196 -11.14 -2.49 -16.15
C ASN A 196 -9.93 -1.52 -16.20
N GLN A 197 -10.09 -0.32 -15.63
CA GLN A 197 -9.05 0.71 -15.63
C GLN A 197 -7.74 0.24 -14.96
N TYR A 198 -7.84 -0.60 -13.93
CA TYR A 198 -6.67 -1.21 -13.29
C TYR A 198 -5.86 -2.10 -14.25
N ASP A 199 -6.53 -2.87 -15.11
CA ASP A 199 -5.85 -3.72 -16.09
C ASP A 199 -5.25 -2.87 -17.21
N ARG A 200 -5.97 -1.85 -17.66
CA ARG A 200 -5.47 -0.86 -18.64
C ARG A 200 -4.18 -0.21 -18.12
N PHE A 201 -4.22 0.33 -16.90
CA PHE A 201 -3.05 0.93 -16.26
C PHE A 201 -1.93 -0.11 -16.07
N SER A 202 -2.25 -1.33 -15.64
CA SER A 202 -1.24 -2.37 -15.42
C SER A 202 -0.50 -2.73 -16.71
N LYS A 203 -1.15 -2.72 -17.87
CA LYS A 203 -0.50 -2.97 -19.17
C LYS A 203 0.49 -1.85 -19.52
N ILE A 204 0.08 -0.60 -19.34
CA ILE A 204 0.93 0.57 -19.60
C ILE A 204 2.13 0.58 -18.65
N LEU A 205 1.88 0.35 -17.36
CA LEU A 205 2.91 0.29 -16.32
C LEU A 205 3.95 -0.79 -16.62
N LYS A 206 3.52 -1.98 -17.07
CA LYS A 206 4.44 -3.07 -17.45
C LYS A 206 5.37 -2.65 -18.59
N ARG A 207 4.83 -2.06 -19.66
CA ARG A 207 5.65 -1.58 -20.79
C ARG A 207 6.69 -0.55 -20.34
N VAL A 208 6.33 0.35 -19.43
CA VAL A 208 7.29 1.34 -18.91
C VAL A 208 8.33 0.69 -18.00
N MET A 209 7.96 -0.30 -17.18
CA MET A 209 8.92 -1.05 -16.36
C MET A 209 9.87 -1.94 -17.18
N GLU A 210 9.55 -2.21 -18.44
CA GLU A 210 10.39 -2.99 -19.35
C GLU A 210 11.46 -2.15 -20.06
N THR A 211 11.40 -0.81 -19.96
CA THR A 211 12.46 0.07 -20.50
C THR A 211 13.73 0.00 -19.66
N GLU A 212 14.89 0.15 -20.30
CA GLU A 212 16.18 0.07 -19.60
C GLU A 212 16.34 1.16 -18.54
N GLU A 213 15.91 2.39 -18.83
CA GLU A 213 15.92 3.52 -17.88
C GLU A 213 15.15 3.18 -16.60
N MET A 214 13.94 2.60 -16.72
CA MET A 214 13.12 2.28 -15.56
C MET A 214 13.65 1.06 -14.78
N LYS A 215 14.24 0.07 -15.47
CA LYS A 215 14.89 -1.06 -14.81
C LYS A 215 16.05 -0.60 -13.93
N GLU A 216 16.87 0.33 -14.41
CA GLU A 216 17.98 0.89 -13.65
C GLU A 216 17.49 1.64 -12.41
N ILE A 217 16.46 2.49 -12.55
CA ILE A 217 15.85 3.21 -11.43
C ILE A 217 15.29 2.24 -10.37
N LEU A 218 14.58 1.19 -10.81
CA LEU A 218 14.05 0.18 -9.89
C LEU A 218 15.17 -0.58 -9.19
N ALA A 219 16.24 -0.96 -9.90
CA ALA A 219 17.38 -1.65 -9.33
C ALA A 219 18.11 -0.80 -8.29
N ASN A 220 18.27 0.51 -8.53
CA ASN A 220 18.87 1.46 -7.58
C ASN A 220 18.07 1.58 -6.28
N GLU A 221 16.76 1.33 -6.34
CA GLU A 221 15.86 1.32 -5.17
C GLU A 221 15.70 -0.09 -4.57
N GLY A 222 16.43 -1.09 -5.08
CA GLY A 222 16.36 -2.48 -4.63
C GLY A 222 15.04 -3.17 -4.96
N LEU A 223 14.36 -2.72 -6.01
CA LEU A 223 13.04 -3.21 -6.45
C LEU A 223 13.15 -3.95 -7.77
N VAL A 224 12.29 -4.95 -7.97
CA VAL A 224 12.08 -5.56 -9.29
C VAL A 224 10.69 -5.23 -9.83
N ALA A 225 10.51 -5.27 -11.16
CA ALA A 225 9.22 -4.94 -11.80
C ALA A 225 8.04 -5.78 -11.26
N SER A 226 8.29 -7.01 -10.81
CA SER A 226 7.28 -7.88 -10.20
C SER A 226 6.83 -7.40 -8.81
N ASP A 227 7.61 -6.55 -8.13
CA ASP A 227 7.25 -5.94 -6.85
C ASP A 227 6.27 -4.78 -6.99
N ILE A 228 6.21 -4.14 -8.16
CA ILE A 228 5.38 -2.99 -8.42
C ILE A 228 4.07 -3.38 -9.12
N GLY A 229 3.00 -2.68 -8.79
CA GLY A 229 1.68 -2.85 -9.40
C GLY A 229 0.69 -1.78 -8.96
N THR A 230 -0.57 -1.95 -9.35
CA THR A 230 -1.67 -1.00 -9.04
C THR A 230 -1.80 -0.68 -7.55
N HIS A 231 -1.56 -1.65 -6.67
CA HIS A 231 -1.62 -1.47 -5.22
C HIS A 231 -0.39 -0.80 -4.62
N SER A 232 0.72 -0.69 -5.35
CA SER A 232 1.96 -0.07 -4.87
C SER A 232 1.79 1.43 -4.62
N ALA A 233 0.96 2.10 -5.42
CA ALA A 233 0.75 3.54 -5.30
C ALA A 233 0.14 3.92 -3.93
N ARG A 234 -0.93 3.23 -3.52
CA ARG A 234 -1.57 3.50 -2.23
C ARG A 234 -0.68 3.14 -1.03
N LYS A 235 0.10 2.06 -1.14
CA LYS A 235 1.09 1.68 -0.11
C LYS A 235 2.19 2.73 -0.01
N GLY A 236 2.69 3.19 -1.15
CA GLY A 236 3.72 4.22 -1.25
C GLY A 236 3.30 5.54 -0.61
N TYR A 237 2.07 6.00 -0.86
CA TYR A 237 1.54 7.19 -0.20
C TYR A 237 1.55 7.06 1.32
N ALA A 238 1.02 5.95 1.86
CA ALA A 238 0.98 5.72 3.30
C ALA A 238 2.38 5.68 3.91
N THR A 239 3.32 5.00 3.25
CA THR A 239 4.73 4.98 3.65
C THR A 239 5.32 6.39 3.68
N PHE A 240 5.13 7.18 2.61
CA PHE A 240 5.67 8.53 2.49
C PHE A 240 5.16 9.48 3.59
N VAL A 241 3.84 9.51 3.83
CA VAL A 241 3.28 10.39 4.87
C VAL A 241 3.60 9.92 6.29
N SER A 242 3.84 8.62 6.47
CA SER A 242 4.29 8.08 7.76
C SER A 242 5.77 8.30 8.06
N SER A 243 6.59 8.58 7.04
CA SER A 243 8.02 8.85 7.19
C SER A 243 8.36 10.30 7.54
N CYS A 244 7.36 11.17 7.72
CA CYS A 244 7.58 12.56 8.13
C CYS A 244 8.17 12.62 9.55
N SER A 245 9.36 13.21 9.68
CA SER A 245 10.14 13.28 10.92
C SER A 245 9.64 14.33 11.93
N ASN A 246 8.79 15.26 11.49
CA ASN A 246 8.31 16.40 12.27
C ASN A 246 6.77 16.54 12.18
N GLU A 247 6.03 15.80 13.01
CA GLU A 247 4.56 15.89 13.10
C GLU A 247 3.81 15.32 11.87
N GLY A 248 4.17 14.10 11.46
CA GLY A 248 3.38 13.35 10.49
C GLY A 248 1.96 13.02 11.00
N PRO A 249 0.98 12.79 10.10
CA PRO A 249 -0.36 12.40 10.50
C PRO A 249 -0.36 11.09 11.29
N SER A 250 -1.28 10.96 12.26
CA SER A 250 -1.40 9.75 13.07
C SER A 250 -1.67 8.52 12.21
N ALA A 251 -1.21 7.34 12.64
CA ALA A 251 -1.49 6.08 11.93
C ALA A 251 -3.00 5.84 11.73
N ALA A 252 -3.83 6.29 12.67
CA ALA A 252 -5.29 6.27 12.54
C ALA A 252 -5.77 7.16 11.38
N ALA A 253 -5.27 8.40 11.29
CA ALA A 253 -5.59 9.30 10.19
C ALA A 253 -5.14 8.73 8.83
N ILE A 254 -3.95 8.14 8.76
CA ILE A 254 -3.44 7.49 7.55
C ILE A 254 -4.31 6.29 7.16
N CYS A 255 -4.73 5.45 8.11
CA CYS A 255 -5.63 4.33 7.83
C CYS A 255 -7.01 4.79 7.35
N ILE A 256 -7.58 5.83 7.95
CA ILE A 256 -8.86 6.41 7.52
C ILE A 256 -8.74 7.00 6.11
N ARG A 257 -7.65 7.71 5.83
CA ARG A 257 -7.28 8.25 4.50
C ARG A 257 -7.11 7.14 3.47
N GLY A 258 -6.37 6.12 3.86
CA GLY A 258 -6.12 4.89 3.13
C GLY A 258 -7.29 3.92 3.12
N GLY A 259 -8.50 4.28 3.59
CA GLY A 259 -9.68 3.39 3.59
C GLY A 259 -9.42 1.99 4.17
N TRP A 260 -8.49 1.90 5.12
CA TRP A 260 -8.09 0.70 5.80
C TRP A 260 -8.73 0.68 7.19
N THR A 261 -9.07 -0.52 7.65
CA THR A 261 -9.25 -0.77 9.08
C THR A 261 -7.86 -0.73 9.74
N LEU A 262 -7.75 -0.71 11.06
CA LEU A 262 -6.48 -0.92 11.76
C LEU A 262 -6.24 -2.44 11.99
N PRO A 263 -5.54 -3.17 11.09
CA PRO A 263 -4.98 -4.48 11.44
C PRO A 263 -3.44 -4.50 11.32
N GLY A 264 -2.82 -5.49 11.98
CA GLY A 264 -1.36 -5.59 12.16
C GLY A 264 -0.50 -5.64 10.90
N SER A 265 -1.05 -5.89 9.70
CA SER A 265 -0.31 -5.78 8.44
C SER A 265 0.05 -4.32 8.07
N GLN A 266 -0.77 -3.35 8.50
CA GLN A 266 -0.49 -1.92 8.27
C GLN A 266 0.58 -1.40 9.25
N LEU A 267 0.63 -1.95 10.47
CA LEU A 267 1.73 -1.69 11.41
C LEU A 267 3.09 -2.07 10.84
N GLN A 268 3.20 -3.06 9.94
CA GLN A 268 4.47 -3.41 9.31
C GLN A 268 4.98 -2.31 8.36
N LEU A 269 4.07 -1.62 7.65
CA LEU A 269 4.42 -0.44 6.82
C LEU A 269 4.93 0.70 7.71
N PHE A 270 4.28 0.95 8.85
CA PHE A 270 4.68 1.98 9.81
C PHE A 270 5.98 1.60 10.58
N ASN A 271 6.16 0.32 10.93
CA ASN A 271 7.29 -0.16 11.75
C ASN A 271 8.60 -0.35 10.98
N LYS A 272 8.58 -0.54 9.65
CA LYS A 272 9.82 -0.52 8.84
C LYS A 272 10.56 0.82 9.01
N LEU A 273 9.85 1.91 9.30
CA LEU A 273 10.39 3.28 9.31
C LEU A 273 10.93 3.75 10.66
N VAL A 274 10.37 3.30 11.79
CA VAL A 274 10.93 3.63 13.14
C VAL A 274 12.36 3.11 13.28
N LYS A 275 12.68 1.98 12.63
CA LYS A 275 14.04 1.42 12.63
C LYS A 275 15.02 2.22 11.76
N CYS A 276 14.60 2.71 10.59
CA CYS A 276 15.47 3.54 9.73
C CYS A 276 15.79 4.90 10.36
N CYS A 277 14.82 5.59 10.97
CA CYS A 277 15.11 6.85 11.66
C CYS A 277 16.05 6.65 12.86
N LYS A 278 15.91 5.56 13.62
CA LYS A 278 16.81 5.25 14.74
C LYS A 278 18.22 4.89 14.26
N ALA A 279 18.34 4.14 13.17
CA ALA A 279 19.62 3.79 12.56
C ALA A 279 20.31 5.03 11.95
N TYR A 280 19.57 5.90 11.27
CA TYR A 280 20.10 7.16 10.72
C TYR A 280 20.52 8.13 11.83
N TRP A 281 19.75 8.21 12.92
CA TRP A 281 20.12 8.97 14.12
C TRP A 281 21.34 8.38 14.84
N GLN A 282 21.45 7.05 14.93
CA GLN A 282 22.63 6.38 15.52
C GLN A 282 23.88 6.55 14.66
N SER A 283 23.76 6.46 13.33
CA SER A 283 24.86 6.75 12.40
C SER A 283 25.26 8.23 12.46
N PHE A 284 24.30 9.15 12.51
CA PHE A 284 24.56 10.58 12.73
C PHE A 284 25.28 10.83 14.06
N LEU A 285 24.83 10.22 15.16
CA LEU A 285 25.51 10.31 16.47
C LEU A 285 26.92 9.71 16.46
N SER A 286 27.18 8.68 15.65
CA SER A 286 28.51 8.08 15.50
C SER A 286 29.47 8.94 14.67
N VAL A 287 28.95 9.77 13.76
CA VAL A 287 29.72 10.73 12.95
C VAL A 287 29.99 12.02 13.73
N VAL A 288 29.05 12.42 14.59
CA VAL A 288 29.11 13.70 15.33
C VAL A 288 29.73 13.55 16.74
N SER A 289 29.91 12.32 17.26
CA SER A 289 30.60 12.09 18.53
C SER A 289 32.07 11.71 18.32
N PRO A 290 33.06 12.52 18.76
CA PRO A 290 34.45 12.08 18.78
C PRO A 290 34.64 10.93 19.79
N PRO A 291 35.64 10.04 19.59
CA PRO A 291 35.90 8.93 20.50
C PRO A 291 36.26 9.48 21.88
N ARG A 292 35.40 9.24 22.88
CA ARG A 292 35.72 9.55 24.27
C ARG A 292 36.68 8.50 24.80
N ASN A 293 37.89 8.95 25.18
CA ASN A 293 38.83 8.18 25.97
C ASN A 293 38.17 7.79 27.31
N VAL A 294 38.29 6.52 27.69
CA VAL A 294 37.49 5.87 28.74
C VAL A 294 37.93 6.21 30.18
N ASN A 295 38.77 7.22 30.41
CA ASN A 295 39.41 7.42 31.72
C ASN A 295 39.00 8.65 32.55
N ASP A 296 38.10 9.52 32.11
CA ASP A 296 37.64 10.64 32.94
C ASP A 296 36.18 10.53 33.36
N ALA A 297 35.98 9.88 34.51
CA ALA A 297 34.75 9.95 35.28
C ALA A 297 34.80 11.15 36.23
N ARG A 298 34.07 12.23 35.92
CA ARG A 298 33.35 13.07 36.90
C ARG A 298 32.36 14.02 36.21
N ILE A 299 31.18 14.08 36.83
CA ILE A 299 29.94 14.70 36.37
C ILE A 299 30.05 16.24 36.38
N SER A 300 29.53 16.89 35.33
CA SER A 300 28.91 18.21 35.42
C SER A 300 27.77 18.29 34.40
N SER A 301 26.56 18.33 34.92
CA SER A 301 25.31 18.54 34.21
C SER A 301 25.19 20.02 33.83
N ASN A 302 25.69 20.41 32.66
CA ASN A 302 25.28 21.65 32.01
C ASN A 302 25.12 21.36 30.52
N GLY A 303 23.86 21.30 30.09
CA GLY A 303 23.50 21.08 28.70
C GLY A 303 24.08 22.16 27.81
N LEU A 304 24.66 21.75 26.68
CA LEU A 304 24.97 22.69 25.60
C LEU A 304 23.65 23.33 25.13
N PRO A 305 23.57 24.66 25.02
CA PRO A 305 22.36 25.32 24.57
C PRO A 305 22.05 24.91 23.12
N LEU A 306 20.77 24.62 22.87
CA LEU A 306 20.22 24.23 21.55
C LEU A 306 20.60 25.20 20.42
N SER A 307 20.99 26.43 20.73
CA SER A 307 21.46 27.43 19.76
C SER A 307 22.78 27.03 19.09
N THR A 308 23.70 26.36 19.79
CA THR A 308 25.02 26.00 19.23
C THR A 308 24.93 24.78 18.30
N LEU A 309 23.95 23.90 18.52
CA LEU A 309 23.63 22.81 17.59
C LEU A 309 22.97 23.32 16.30
N PHE A 310 22.26 24.44 16.36
CA PHE A 310 21.60 25.06 15.21
C PHE A 310 22.59 25.70 14.23
N GLU A 311 23.68 26.31 14.74
CA GLU A 311 24.69 26.96 13.89
C GLU A 311 25.54 25.96 13.10
N GLN A 312 25.82 24.77 13.64
CA GLN A 312 26.56 23.74 12.88
C GLN A 312 25.71 23.07 11.80
N THR A 313 24.38 23.04 11.94
CA THR A 313 23.47 22.60 10.87
C THR A 313 23.29 23.62 9.74
N ALA A 314 23.67 24.89 9.93
CA ALA A 314 23.53 25.93 8.91
C ALA A 314 24.61 25.88 7.82
N VAL A 315 25.76 25.24 8.09
CA VAL A 315 26.92 25.25 7.18
C VAL A 315 26.80 24.20 6.04
N TYR A 316 25.84 23.27 6.10
CA TYR A 316 25.62 22.23 5.08
C TYR A 316 24.31 22.40 4.28
N ARG A 317 23.87 23.65 4.08
CA ARG A 317 22.58 23.94 3.45
C ARG A 317 22.71 24.92 2.27
N PRO A 318 22.95 24.47 1.02
CA PRO A 318 22.76 25.32 -0.15
C PRO A 318 21.40 25.17 -0.86
N GLU A 319 20.49 24.29 -0.44
CA GLU A 319 19.25 24.02 -1.22
C GLU A 319 17.91 24.16 -0.47
N LEU A 320 17.89 24.71 0.75
CA LEU A 320 16.63 24.90 1.50
C LEU A 320 16.38 26.33 1.99
N ASP A 321 17.30 27.28 1.78
CA ASP A 321 17.15 28.65 2.29
C ASP A 321 16.65 29.67 1.25
N SER A 322 16.37 29.27 0.01
CA SER A 322 15.62 30.10 -0.94
C SER A 322 14.09 30.06 -0.74
N VAL A 323 13.60 29.23 0.19
CA VAL A 323 12.14 29.03 0.44
C VAL A 323 11.66 29.76 1.71
N ALA A 324 12.53 30.52 2.40
CA ALA A 324 12.16 31.26 3.62
C ALA A 324 12.11 32.79 3.47
N ARG A 325 12.29 33.34 2.26
CA ARG A 325 12.05 34.76 1.96
C ARG A 325 11.47 34.94 0.56
N MET A 326 10.14 34.86 0.44
CA MET A 326 9.24 35.67 -0.42
C MET A 326 7.90 34.97 -0.58
#